data_AF-A0A1G0LHJ9-F1
#
_entry.id   AF-A0A1G0LHJ9-F1
#
_cell.length_a   1.000
_cell.length_b   1.000
_cell.length_c   1.000
_cell.angle_alpha   90.00
_cell.angle_beta   90.00
_cell.angle_gamma   90.00
#
_symmetry.space_group_name_H-M   'P 1'
#
loop_
_entity.id
_entity.type
_entity.pdbx_description
1 polymer ?
#
loop_
_entity_poly.entity_id
_entity_poly.type
_entity_poly.pdbx_seq_one_letter_code
_entity_poly.pdbx_strand_id
1 'polypeptide(L)'
;FFSKGHRGAFVGTSGVGKSSLLNRLCPEINLRIGELSDYNSRGCNTTTVSTLHTLRGGGELVDTPGFQDFGLVDITVDELAIHFTGFEKASELACRFHNCRHRSEPGCAVIKLVEQNEIPEERYHTYLNILEEVEAN
;
A
#
# COMPACT_ATOMS: atom_id res chain seq x y z
N PHE A 1 1.87 -20.33 6.20
CA PHE A 1 1.86 -18.87 5.94
C PHE A 1 2.73 -18.57 4.73
N PHE A 2 4.00 -18.98 4.74
CA PHE A 2 4.79 -19.21 3.53
C PHE A 2 5.25 -20.68 3.51
N SER A 3 5.45 -21.25 2.32
CA SER A 3 6.04 -22.59 2.15
C SER A 3 7.41 -22.46 1.49
N LYS A 4 8.19 -23.55 1.50
CA LYS A 4 9.50 -23.59 0.83
C LYS A 4 9.39 -23.05 -0.61
N GLY A 5 10.34 -22.18 -0.97
CA GLY A 5 10.39 -21.52 -2.28
C GLY A 5 9.67 -20.17 -2.35
N HIS A 6 8.97 -19.76 -1.29
CA HIS A 6 8.31 -18.45 -1.24
C HIS A 6 9.03 -17.49 -0.29
N ARG A 7 9.12 -16.23 -0.71
CA ARG A 7 9.71 -15.13 0.06
C ARG A 7 8.73 -13.96 0.12
N GLY A 8 8.58 -13.37 1.30
CA GLY A 8 7.78 -12.16 1.51
C GLY A 8 8.58 -11.09 2.25
N ALA A 9 8.05 -9.87 2.32
CA ALA A 9 8.59 -8.79 3.12
C ALA A 9 7.47 -8.14 3.93
N PHE A 10 7.76 -7.73 5.16
CA PHE A 10 6.87 -6.82 5.87
C PHE A 10 7.06 -5.40 5.36
N VAL A 11 5.96 -4.74 5.01
CA VAL A 11 5.93 -3.36 4.55
C VAL A 11 4.88 -2.64 5.38
N GLY A 12 5.21 -1.46 5.87
CA GLY A 12 4.29 -0.64 6.66
C GLY A 12 5.01 0.43 7.45
N THR A 13 4.25 1.36 8.00
CA THR A 13 4.79 2.51 8.73
C THR A 13 5.57 2.12 9.98
N SER A 14 6.45 3.01 10.44
CA SER A 14 7.15 2.89 11.72
C SER A 14 6.16 2.73 12.88
N GLY A 15 6.32 1.68 13.69
CA GLY A 15 5.46 1.43 14.85
C GLY A 15 4.22 0.56 14.63
N VAL A 16 3.90 0.15 13.39
CA VAL A 16 2.70 -0.67 13.11
C VAL A 16 2.77 -2.11 13.67
N GLY A 17 3.93 -2.54 14.18
CA GLY A 17 4.11 -3.85 14.84
C GLY A 17 4.75 -4.96 13.99
N LYS A 18 5.49 -4.63 12.91
CA LYS A 18 6.18 -5.59 12.04
C LYS A 18 7.08 -6.58 12.81
N SER A 19 7.98 -6.06 13.66
CA SER A 19 8.90 -6.89 14.44
C SER A 19 8.18 -7.71 15.53
N SER A 20 7.11 -7.17 16.13
CA SER A 20 6.27 -7.91 17.08
C SER A 20 5.55 -9.07 16.41
N LEU A 21 5.05 -8.88 15.18
CA LEU A 21 4.43 -9.94 14.40
C LEU A 21 5.46 -11.01 14.01
N LEU A 22 6.67 -10.60 13.61
CA LEU A 22 7.74 -11.54 13.29
C LEU A 22 8.15 -12.41 14.48
N ASN A 23 8.29 -11.83 15.67
CA ASN A 23 8.56 -12.58 16.90
C ASN A 23 7.44 -13.57 17.24
N ARG A 24 6.18 -13.28 16.87
CA ARG A 24 5.08 -14.22 17.07
C ARG A 24 5.10 -15.37 16.05
N LEU A 25 5.52 -15.10 14.82
CA LEU A 25 5.63 -16.11 13.76
C LEU A 25 6.87 -17.01 13.93
N CYS A 26 7.97 -16.45 14.40
CA CYS A 26 9.23 -17.14 14.66
C CYS A 26 9.83 -16.67 16.00
N PRO A 27 9.35 -17.25 17.13
CA PRO A 27 9.79 -16.87 18.48
C PRO A 27 11.30 -16.98 18.71
N GLU A 28 11.96 -17.87 17.99
CA GLU A 28 13.41 -18.10 18.01
C GLU A 28 14.24 -16.91 17.53
N ILE A 29 13.67 -15.99 16.74
CA ILE A 29 14.40 -14.83 16.23
C ILE A 29 14.64 -13.81 17.35
N ASN A 30 13.71 -13.71 18.30
CA ASN A 30 13.77 -12.83 19.47
C ASN A 30 14.29 -11.41 19.13
N LEU A 31 13.68 -10.79 18.11
CA LEU A 31 14.02 -9.44 17.70
C LEU A 31 13.85 -8.46 18.85
N ARG A 32 14.76 -7.48 18.94
CA ARG A 32 14.59 -6.34 19.84
C ARG A 32 13.37 -5.53 19.40
N ILE A 33 12.36 -5.50 20.26
CA ILE A 33 11.19 -4.63 20.11
C ILE A 33 11.46 -3.39 20.97
N GLY A 34 11.45 -2.21 20.36
CA GLY A 34 11.61 -0.95 21.10
C GLY A 34 10.30 -0.52 21.75
N GLU A 35 10.40 0.26 22.81
CA GLU A 35 9.24 0.91 23.41
C GLU A 35 8.66 1.97 22.45
N LEU A 36 7.34 2.17 22.51
CA LEU A 36 6.70 3.29 21.82
C LEU A 36 7.27 4.60 22.37
N SER A 37 7.55 5.59 21.52
CA SER A 37 8.11 6.86 22.02
C SER A 37 7.06 7.62 22.84
N ASP A 38 7.34 7.84 24.13
CA ASP A 38 6.48 8.60 25.07
C ASP A 38 6.19 10.04 24.62
N TYR A 39 7.02 10.58 23.71
CA TYR A 39 6.94 11.98 23.30
C TYR A 39 5.94 12.25 22.17
N ASN A 40 5.62 11.26 21.31
CA ASN A 40 4.87 11.55 20.07
C ASN A 40 3.88 10.47 19.62
N SER A 41 3.62 9.42 20.41
CA SER A 41 2.76 8.28 19.99
C SER A 41 3.18 7.66 18.64
N ARG A 42 4.43 7.88 18.22
CA ARG A 42 5.02 7.33 17.00
C ARG A 42 5.95 6.18 17.40
N GLY A 43 5.89 5.07 16.69
CA GLY A 43 6.75 3.94 17.00
C GLY A 43 8.20 4.25 16.70
N CYS A 44 9.09 3.90 17.65
CA CYS A 44 10.53 4.01 17.47
C CYS A 44 11.00 2.93 16.49
N ASN A 45 11.77 3.32 15.46
CA ASN A 45 12.35 2.37 14.52
C ASN A 45 13.44 1.55 15.22
N THR A 46 13.14 0.30 15.61
CA THR A 46 14.18 -0.62 16.10
C THR A 46 14.87 -1.41 14.99
N THR A 47 14.20 -1.61 13.85
CA THR A 47 14.79 -2.24 12.67
C THR A 47 15.31 -1.17 11.72
N THR A 48 16.63 -0.97 11.65
CA THR A 48 17.30 0.00 10.77
C THR A 48 17.91 -0.63 9.52
N VAL A 49 17.92 -1.96 9.44
CA VAL A 49 18.46 -2.76 8.34
C VAL A 49 17.45 -3.84 7.95
N SER A 50 17.38 -4.17 6.67
CA SER A 50 16.53 -5.26 6.22
C SER A 50 17.17 -6.61 6.55
N THR A 51 16.44 -7.49 7.24
CA THR A 51 16.93 -8.82 7.65
C THR A 51 16.05 -9.94 7.11
N LEU A 52 16.68 -11.00 6.59
CA LEU A 52 15.99 -12.17 6.04
C LEU A 52 15.92 -13.28 7.09
N HIS A 53 14.72 -13.82 7.32
CA HIS A 53 14.46 -14.87 8.30
C HIS A 53 13.79 -16.08 7.67
N THR A 54 14.31 -17.28 7.96
CA THR A 54 13.68 -18.54 7.54
C THR A 54 12.56 -18.92 8.52
N LEU A 55 11.40 -19.33 8.00
CA LEU A 55 10.26 -19.75 8.81
C LEU A 55 10.29 -21.26 9.06
N ARG A 56 9.75 -21.70 10.22
CA ARG A 56 9.69 -23.12 10.61
C ARG A 56 9.02 -24.05 9.58
N GLY A 57 8.03 -23.54 8.85
CA GLY A 57 7.30 -24.28 7.79
C GLY A 57 7.98 -24.27 6.42
N GLY A 58 9.19 -23.70 6.32
CA GLY A 58 9.81 -23.33 5.05
C GLY A 58 9.34 -21.96 4.54
N GLY A 59 10.13 -21.37 3.65
CA GLY A 59 9.91 -20.00 3.17
C GLY A 59 10.67 -18.97 4.00
N GLU A 60 10.67 -17.73 3.50
CA GLU A 60 11.52 -16.67 4.03
C GLU A 60 10.74 -15.36 4.18
N LEU A 61 11.05 -14.59 5.21
CA LEU A 61 10.45 -13.27 5.44
C LEU A 61 11.52 -12.23 5.69
N VAL A 62 11.39 -11.09 5.01
CA VAL A 62 12.23 -9.92 5.21
C VAL A 62 11.55 -8.97 6.19
N ASP A 63 12.18 -8.69 7.34
CA ASP A 63 11.82 -7.54 8.17
C ASP A 63 12.47 -6.30 7.54
N THR A 64 11.69 -5.25 7.31
CA THR A 64 12.19 -4.00 6.71
C THR A 64 11.98 -2.83 7.66
N PRO A 65 12.83 -1.79 7.61
CA PRO A 65 12.58 -0.55 8.33
C PRO A 65 11.19 0.00 8.02
N GLY A 66 10.51 0.55 9.03
CA GLY A 66 9.27 1.28 8.78
C GLY A 66 9.55 2.55 7.99
N PHE A 67 8.66 2.85 7.05
CA PHE A 67 8.65 4.16 6.40
C PHE A 67 7.84 5.16 7.23
N GLN A 68 8.19 6.44 7.14
CA GLN A 68 7.40 7.52 7.75
C GLN A 68 6.29 8.01 6.81
N ASP A 69 6.59 8.01 5.52
CA ASP A 69 5.68 8.42 4.47
C ASP A 69 5.91 7.54 3.24
N PHE A 70 4.89 7.41 2.40
CA PHE A 70 4.93 6.63 1.17
C PHE A 70 4.60 7.57 0.01
N GLY A 71 5.63 8.01 -0.70
CA GLY A 71 5.45 8.76 -1.94
C GLY A 71 5.33 7.81 -3.12
N LEU A 72 4.49 8.16 -4.09
CA LEU A 72 4.53 7.53 -5.41
C LEU A 72 5.72 8.08 -6.17
N VAL A 73 6.52 7.17 -6.73
CA VAL A 73 7.69 7.51 -7.53
C VAL A 73 7.46 6.93 -8.91
N ASP A 74 7.73 7.72 -9.95
CA ASP A 74 7.67 7.32 -11.36
C ASP A 74 6.30 6.77 -11.81
N ILE A 75 5.20 7.37 -11.34
CA ILE A 75 3.86 7.10 -11.88
C ILE A 75 3.33 8.33 -12.61
N THR A 76 2.87 8.16 -13.84
CA THR A 76 2.21 9.24 -14.58
C THR A 76 0.72 9.32 -14.23
N VAL A 77 0.11 10.48 -14.49
CA VAL A 77 -1.34 10.68 -14.34
C VAL A 77 -2.14 9.65 -15.15
N ASP A 78 -1.66 9.31 -16.35
CA ASP A 78 -2.33 8.37 -17.25
C ASP A 78 -2.23 6.92 -16.76
N GLU A 79 -1.16 6.56 -16.05
CA GLU A 79 -0.96 5.21 -15.49
C GLU A 79 -1.71 5.01 -14.17
N LEU A 80 -1.93 6.08 -13.40
CA LEU A 80 -2.49 5.98 -12.06
C LEU A 80 -3.82 5.19 -12.01
N ALA A 81 -4.73 5.48 -12.94
CA ALA A 81 -6.04 4.83 -12.99
C ALA A 81 -5.93 3.31 -13.23
N ILE A 82 -4.89 2.86 -13.94
CA ILE A 82 -4.65 1.45 -14.28
C ILE A 82 -4.31 0.64 -13.02
N HIS A 83 -3.71 1.27 -12.03
CA HIS A 83 -3.29 0.62 -10.78
C HIS A 83 -4.37 0.58 -9.70
N PHE A 84 -5.55 1.17 -9.96
CA PHE A 84 -6.65 1.23 -9.00
C PHE A 84 -7.67 0.11 -9.22
N THR A 85 -7.76 -0.80 -8.24
CA THR A 85 -8.74 -1.89 -8.27
C THR A 85 -10.17 -1.36 -8.38
N GLY A 86 -10.93 -1.92 -9.32
CA GLY A 86 -12.30 -1.53 -9.65
C GLY A 86 -12.39 -0.65 -10.90
N PHE A 87 -11.29 -0.01 -11.31
CA PHE A 87 -11.26 0.87 -12.49
C PHE A 87 -11.13 0.07 -13.79
N GLU A 88 -10.78 -1.21 -13.74
CA GLU A 88 -10.66 -2.06 -14.92
C GLU A 88 -12.01 -2.16 -15.68
N LYS A 89 -13.12 -2.20 -14.92
CA LYS A 89 -14.49 -2.13 -15.49
C LYS A 89 -14.77 -0.81 -16.19
N ALA A 90 -14.19 0.29 -15.72
CA ALA A 90 -14.36 1.61 -16.35
C ALA A 90 -13.68 1.65 -17.73
N SER A 91 -12.58 0.91 -17.90
CA SER A 91 -11.91 0.76 -19.20
C SER A 91 -12.80 0.07 -20.23
N GLU A 92 -13.63 -0.90 -19.82
CA GLU A 92 -14.58 -1.60 -20.71
C GLU A 92 -15.74 -0.70 -21.15
N LEU A 93 -16.26 0.13 -20.24
CA LEU A 93 -17.36 1.06 -20.51
C LEU A 93 -16.92 2.25 -21.39
N ALA A 94 -15.62 2.52 -21.42
CA ALA A 94 -14.95 3.65 -22.05
C ALA A 94 -15.46 5.02 -21.58
N CYS A 95 -14.54 5.89 -21.17
CA CYS A 95 -14.89 7.28 -20.91
C CYS A 95 -15.21 7.99 -22.23
N ARG A 96 -16.09 9.00 -22.16
CA ARG A 96 -16.38 9.87 -23.32
C ARG A 96 -15.14 10.53 -23.91
N PHE A 97 -14.14 10.82 -23.07
CA PHE A 97 -12.89 11.48 -23.45
C PHE A 97 -11.71 10.54 -23.23
N HIS A 98 -10.76 10.54 -24.18
CA HIS A 98 -9.55 9.71 -24.16
C HIS A 98 -8.57 10.13 -23.05
N ASN A 99 -8.58 11.41 -22.65
CA ASN A 99 -7.74 11.99 -21.62
C ASN A 99 -8.51 12.26 -20.32
N CYS A 100 -9.53 11.43 -20.03
CA CYS A 100 -10.32 11.55 -18.81
C CYS A 100 -9.46 11.23 -17.59
N ARG A 101 -9.39 12.17 -16.64
CA ARG A 101 -8.71 12.01 -15.34
C ARG A 101 -9.65 11.52 -14.24
N HIS A 102 -10.87 11.14 -14.63
CA HIS A 102 -11.90 10.63 -13.74
C HIS A 102 -12.25 11.55 -12.55
N ARG A 103 -12.01 12.85 -12.65
CA ARG A 103 -12.21 13.83 -11.56
C ARG A 103 -13.57 14.50 -11.61
N SER A 104 -14.00 14.91 -12.80
CA SER A 104 -15.26 15.64 -12.99
C SER A 104 -15.78 15.62 -14.42
N GLU A 105 -15.15 14.83 -15.30
CA GLU A 105 -15.44 14.83 -16.71
C GLU A 105 -16.84 14.27 -17.01
N PRO A 106 -17.64 14.95 -17.85
CA PRO A 106 -18.98 14.49 -18.17
C PRO A 106 -18.92 13.19 -19.00
N GLY A 107 -19.65 12.17 -18.56
CA GLY A 107 -19.60 10.85 -19.18
C GLY A 107 -18.36 10.04 -18.81
N CYS A 108 -17.76 10.32 -17.65
CA CYS A 108 -16.74 9.48 -17.04
C CYS A 108 -17.35 8.14 -16.58
N ALA A 109 -16.76 7.04 -17.05
CA ALA A 109 -17.18 5.69 -16.68
C ALA A 109 -16.91 5.38 -15.19
N VAL A 110 -15.80 5.87 -14.63
CA VAL A 110 -15.47 5.70 -13.20
C VAL A 110 -16.52 6.37 -12.32
N ILE A 111 -16.85 7.64 -12.58
CA ILE A 111 -17.86 8.39 -11.80
C ILE A 111 -19.21 7.65 -11.84
N LYS A 112 -19.61 7.17 -13.03
CA LYS A 112 -20.83 6.37 -13.17
C LYS A 112 -20.79 5.09 -12.33
N LEU A 113 -19.67 4.38 -12.30
CA LEU A 113 -19.52 3.16 -11.48
C LEU A 113 -19.52 3.48 -9.99
N VAL A 114 -19.02 4.64 -9.57
CA VAL A 114 -19.14 5.13 -8.18
C VAL A 114 -20.60 5.41 -7.83
N GLU A 115 -21.33 6.13 -8.69
CA GLU A 115 -22.77 6.39 -8.52
C GLU A 115 -23.61 5.10 -8.45
N GLN A 116 -23.17 4.05 -9.14
CA GLN A 116 -23.79 2.72 -9.14
C GLN A 116 -23.36 1.84 -7.97
N ASN A 117 -22.47 2.32 -7.08
CA ASN A 117 -21.86 1.58 -5.97
C ASN A 117 -21.03 0.35 -6.43
N GLU A 118 -20.57 0.33 -7.68
CA GLU A 118 -19.63 -0.69 -8.16
C GLU A 118 -18.18 -0.36 -7.78
N ILE A 119 -17.86 0.92 -7.63
CA ILE A 119 -16.61 1.40 -7.03
C ILE A 119 -16.96 2.07 -5.70
N PRO A 120 -16.37 1.63 -4.57
CA PRO A 120 -16.60 2.28 -3.28
C PRO A 120 -16.16 3.75 -3.31
N GLU A 121 -16.97 4.64 -2.73
CA GLU A 121 -16.69 6.08 -2.69
C GLU A 121 -15.35 6.40 -2.00
N GLU A 122 -15.01 5.68 -0.93
CA GLU A 122 -13.71 5.78 -0.24
C GLU A 122 -12.53 5.47 -1.19
N ARG A 123 -12.69 4.47 -2.08
CA ARG A 123 -11.68 4.13 -3.07
C ARG A 123 -11.52 5.27 -4.07
N TYR A 124 -12.63 5.82 -4.55
CA TYR A 124 -12.63 6.94 -5.47
C TYR A 124 -11.97 8.19 -4.87
N HIS A 125 -12.28 8.53 -3.63
CA HIS A 125 -11.63 9.64 -2.93
C HIS A 125 -10.12 9.40 -2.74
N THR A 126 -9.73 8.17 -2.41
CA THR A 126 -8.30 7.80 -2.34
C THR A 126 -7.60 8.02 -3.68
N TYR A 127 -8.24 7.65 -4.80
CA TYR A 127 -7.72 7.91 -6.15
C TYR A 127 -7.54 9.41 -6.40
N LEU A 128 -8.53 10.24 -6.04
CA LEU A 128 -8.44 11.69 -6.24
C LEU A 128 -7.32 12.34 -5.43
N ASN A 129 -7.15 11.95 -4.16
CA ASN A 129 -6.07 12.46 -3.32
C ASN A 129 -4.71 12.13 -3.92
N ILE A 130 -4.53 10.89 -4.35
CA ILE A 130 -3.29 10.45 -5.00
C ILE A 130 -3.07 11.16 -6.34
N LEU A 131 -4.13 11.36 -7.12
CA LEU A 131 -4.05 12.08 -8.39
C LEU A 131 -3.56 13.52 -8.18
N GLU A 132 -4.02 14.20 -7.11
CA GLU A 132 -3.52 15.53 -6.74
C GLU A 132 -2.04 15.51 -6.37
N GLU A 133 -1.57 14.50 -5.62
CA GLU A 133 -0.15 14.34 -5.29
C GLU A 133 0.72 14.11 -6.54
N VAL A 134 0.24 13.28 -7.48
CA VAL A 134 0.96 13.00 -8.74
C VAL A 134 1.00 14.24 -9.65
N GLU A 135 -0.06 15.05 -9.70
CA GLU A 135 -0.10 16.30 -10.46
C GLU A 135 0.76 17.42 -9.86
N ALA A 136 1.03 17.36 -8.55
CA ALA A 136 1.83 18.34 -7.83
C ALA A 136 3.35 18.09 -7.93
N ASN A 137 3.76 16.91 -8.39
CA ASN A 137 5.16 16.50 -8.61
C ASN A 137 5.62 16.81 -10.04
#